data_AF-A0A5C1QEH5-F1
#
_entry.id   AF-A0A5C1QEH5-F1
#
_cell.length_a   1.000
_cell.length_b   1.000
_cell.length_c   1.000
_cell.angle_alpha   90.00
_cell.angle_beta   90.00
_cell.angle_gamma   90.00
#
_symmetry.space_group_name_H-M   'P 1'
#
loop_
_entity.id
_entity.type
_entity.pdbx_description
1 polymer ?
#
loop_
_entity_poly.entity_id
_entity_poly.type
_entity_poly.pdbx_seq_one_letter_code
_entity_poly.pdbx_strand_id
1 'polypeptide(L)'
;MELLIEKSDIIISSVTAEAQKSILEVIKGDKHFISVSNALLIKEMSKVYPGRVSRVMPTVALGGYTLITKGAEDIKDIFSKISTPIVVEEKDFDLFTLITSSGPGLFTTILEVLVDRFSENTNYDKNIIKDMINSTFSSTLKTLIEQNIEYKTLINRVATKGGLTEVGVNVIRQNMPKVVSNVIESSLKYNNKKTKENIF
;
A
#
# COMPACT_ATOMS: atom_id res chain seq x y z
N MET A 1 -12.84 13.84 -23.72
CA MET A 1 -12.63 14.14 -22.28
C MET A 1 -13.74 15.03 -21.74
N GLU A 2 -13.96 16.20 -22.32
CA GLU A 2 -15.01 17.15 -21.86
C GLU A 2 -16.41 16.53 -21.80
N LEU A 3 -16.83 15.77 -22.82
CA LEU A 3 -18.12 15.07 -22.83
C LEU A 3 -18.27 14.05 -21.68
N LEU A 4 -17.17 13.39 -21.27
CA LEU A 4 -17.20 12.45 -20.14
C LEU A 4 -17.35 13.21 -18.83
N ILE A 5 -16.64 14.33 -18.66
CA ILE A 5 -16.74 15.20 -17.49
C ILE A 5 -18.16 15.74 -17.35
N GLU A 6 -18.74 16.23 -18.45
CA GLU A 6 -20.09 16.79 -18.46
C GLU A 6 -21.13 15.76 -17.99
N LYS A 7 -21.06 14.53 -18.51
CA LYS A 7 -22.03 13.46 -18.25
C LYS A 7 -21.80 12.66 -16.96
N SER A 8 -20.75 12.95 -16.20
CA SER A 8 -20.41 12.18 -14.99
C SER A 8 -20.64 13.00 -13.72
N ASP A 9 -21.26 12.40 -12.70
CA ASP A 9 -21.37 12.98 -11.36
C ASP A 9 -20.09 12.74 -10.54
N ILE A 10 -19.43 11.59 -10.79
CA ILE A 10 -18.18 11.18 -10.16
C ILE A 10 -17.12 11.00 -11.24
N ILE A 11 -15.97 11.65 -11.06
CA ILE A 11 -14.82 11.60 -11.98
C ILE A 11 -13.66 10.92 -11.25
N ILE A 12 -13.40 9.65 -11.58
CA ILE A 12 -12.26 8.90 -11.04
C ILE A 12 -11.07 9.06 -11.99
N SER A 13 -10.01 9.69 -11.50
CA SER A 13 -8.85 10.04 -12.31
C SER A 13 -7.60 9.26 -11.90
N SER A 14 -7.09 8.43 -12.82
CA SER A 14 -5.88 7.61 -12.64
C SER A 14 -4.74 8.01 -13.57
N VAL A 15 -4.74 9.28 -14.01
CA VAL A 15 -3.67 9.86 -14.85
C VAL A 15 -2.59 10.54 -14.00
N THR A 16 -1.56 11.09 -14.65
CA THR A 16 -0.48 11.83 -13.97
C THR A 16 -1.02 13.03 -13.19
N ALA A 17 -0.28 13.49 -12.17
CA ALA A 17 -0.65 14.65 -11.38
C ALA A 17 -0.88 15.89 -12.26
N GLU A 18 0.00 16.14 -13.23
CA GLU A 18 -0.12 17.21 -14.21
C GLU A 18 -1.43 17.12 -15.00
N ALA A 19 -1.76 15.95 -15.54
CA ALA A 19 -3.02 15.75 -16.25
C ALA A 19 -4.25 15.89 -15.33
N GLN A 20 -4.14 15.51 -14.05
CA GLN A 20 -5.18 15.76 -13.06
C GLN A 20 -5.41 17.25 -12.82
N LYS A 21 -4.35 18.07 -12.80
CA LYS A 21 -4.46 19.53 -12.68
C LYS A 21 -5.26 20.11 -13.84
N SER A 22 -4.91 19.74 -15.07
CA SER A 22 -5.64 20.18 -16.27
C SER A 22 -7.10 19.74 -16.28
N ILE A 23 -7.40 18.54 -15.75
CA ILE A 23 -8.78 18.09 -15.61
C ILE A 23 -9.53 18.97 -14.59
N LEU A 24 -8.95 19.23 -13.41
CA LEU A 24 -9.58 20.03 -12.37
C LEU A 24 -9.97 21.44 -12.84
N GLU A 25 -9.17 22.06 -13.72
CA GLU A 25 -9.43 23.39 -14.29
C GLU A 25 -10.66 23.45 -15.22
N VAL A 26 -11.04 22.32 -15.84
CA VAL A 26 -12.15 22.27 -16.80
C VAL A 26 -13.43 21.67 -16.23
N ILE A 27 -13.40 21.13 -15.00
CA ILE A 27 -14.60 20.61 -14.34
C ILE A 27 -15.52 21.79 -14.00
N LYS A 28 -16.78 21.68 -14.45
CA LYS A 28 -17.84 22.65 -14.16
C LYS A 28 -18.92 22.02 -13.29
N GLY A 29 -19.53 22.85 -12.45
CA GLY A 29 -20.63 22.45 -11.56
C GLY A 29 -20.18 21.62 -10.35
N ASP A 30 -21.16 21.13 -9.62
CA ASP A 30 -20.98 20.30 -8.42
C ASP A 30 -20.85 18.82 -8.82
N LYS A 31 -19.62 18.33 -8.80
CA LYS A 31 -19.20 16.97 -9.16
C LYS A 31 -18.19 16.49 -8.11
N HIS A 32 -17.98 15.19 -8.04
CA HIS A 32 -16.98 14.59 -7.15
C HIS A 32 -15.76 14.15 -7.95
N PHE A 33 -14.63 14.84 -7.77
CA PHE A 33 -13.35 14.43 -8.33
C PHE A 33 -12.58 13.52 -7.37
N ILE A 34 -12.19 12.34 -7.85
CA ILE A 34 -11.44 11.36 -7.08
C ILE A 34 -10.07 11.19 -7.73
N SER A 35 -9.02 11.58 -7.00
CA SER A 35 -7.64 11.33 -7.42
C SER A 35 -7.22 9.91 -7.01
N VAL A 36 -6.90 9.09 -8.01
CA VAL A 36 -6.21 7.81 -7.84
C VAL A 36 -4.70 8.02 -7.99
N SER A 37 -4.15 8.90 -7.16
CA SER A 37 -2.72 9.19 -7.14
C SER A 37 -2.27 9.60 -5.74
N ASN A 38 -0.99 9.38 -5.44
CA ASN A 38 -0.40 9.86 -4.19
C ASN A 38 0.23 11.26 -4.30
N ALA A 39 0.01 11.95 -5.42
CA ALA A 39 0.77 13.13 -5.79
C ALA A 39 0.08 14.46 -5.44
N LEU A 40 -1.25 14.48 -5.32
CA LEU A 40 -2.03 15.68 -5.02
C LEU A 40 -2.74 15.55 -3.67
N LEU A 41 -2.61 16.59 -2.84
CA LEU A 41 -3.34 16.71 -1.59
C LEU A 41 -4.73 17.29 -1.85
N ILE A 42 -5.69 16.95 -1.00
CA ILE A 42 -7.06 17.49 -1.02
C ILE A 42 -7.02 19.02 -1.01
N LYS A 43 -6.22 19.61 -0.11
CA LYS A 43 -6.07 21.07 -0.03
C LYS A 43 -5.58 21.71 -1.32
N GLU A 44 -4.75 21.00 -2.09
CA GLU A 44 -4.21 21.51 -3.35
C GLU A 44 -5.26 21.45 -4.44
N MET A 45 -5.95 20.31 -4.58
CA MET A 45 -7.05 20.16 -5.54
C MET A 45 -8.18 21.17 -5.26
N SER A 46 -8.49 21.43 -3.98
CA SER A 46 -9.55 22.36 -3.56
C SER A 46 -9.24 23.82 -3.87
N LYS A 47 -7.99 24.19 -4.18
CA LYS A 47 -7.64 25.56 -4.63
C LYS A 47 -8.13 25.84 -6.05
N VAL A 48 -8.22 24.80 -6.88
CA VAL A 48 -8.56 24.91 -8.31
C VAL A 48 -10.00 24.52 -8.56
N TYR A 49 -10.48 23.45 -7.92
CA TYR A 49 -11.83 22.98 -8.08
C TYR A 49 -12.64 23.24 -6.80
N PRO A 50 -13.71 24.06 -6.85
CA PRO A 50 -14.51 24.39 -5.67
C PRO A 50 -15.48 23.27 -5.25
N GLY A 51 -15.66 22.24 -6.07
CA GLY A 51 -16.50 21.09 -5.74
C GLY A 51 -15.79 20.05 -4.88
N ARG A 52 -16.42 18.89 -4.74
CA ARG A 52 -15.93 17.83 -3.85
C ARG A 52 -14.70 17.14 -4.44
N VAL A 53 -13.65 17.02 -3.63
CA VAL A 53 -12.43 16.27 -3.99
C VAL A 53 -12.10 15.20 -2.95
N SER A 54 -11.54 14.08 -3.38
CA SER A 54 -11.08 13.00 -2.47
C SER A 54 -9.89 12.26 -3.07
N ARG A 55 -9.13 11.56 -2.22
CA ARG A 55 -8.07 10.65 -2.67
C ARG A 55 -8.51 9.22 -2.44
N VAL A 56 -8.19 8.38 -3.42
CA VAL A 56 -8.36 6.93 -3.33
C VAL A 56 -7.08 6.25 -3.77
N MET A 57 -6.68 5.21 -3.06
CA MET A 57 -5.51 4.41 -3.44
C MET A 57 -5.86 2.93 -3.40
N PRO A 58 -6.18 2.32 -4.56
CA PRO A 58 -6.37 0.88 -4.66
C PRO A 58 -5.02 0.15 -4.62
N THR A 59 -5.06 -1.16 -4.42
CA THR A 59 -3.88 -2.02 -4.49
C THR A 59 -4.00 -3.02 -5.63
N VAL A 60 -2.85 -3.43 -6.17
CA VAL A 60 -2.76 -4.49 -7.19
C VAL A 60 -2.88 -5.90 -6.60
N ALA A 61 -2.77 -6.03 -5.27
CA ALA A 61 -2.93 -7.31 -4.60
C ALA A 61 -4.41 -7.72 -4.54
N LEU A 62 -4.69 -8.97 -4.94
CA LEU A 62 -6.02 -9.56 -4.83
C LEU A 62 -6.46 -9.60 -3.36
N GLY A 63 -7.66 -9.11 -3.08
CA GLY A 63 -8.22 -9.10 -1.71
C GLY A 63 -7.53 -8.13 -0.74
N GLY A 64 -6.70 -7.21 -1.25
CA GLY A 64 -6.06 -6.19 -0.43
C GLY A 64 -7.00 -5.04 -0.03
N TYR A 65 -6.42 -3.94 0.44
CA TYR A 65 -7.17 -2.77 0.90
C TYR A 65 -7.14 -1.64 -0.13
N THR A 66 -8.27 -0.96 -0.32
CA THR A 66 -8.32 0.35 -0.96
C THR A 66 -8.43 1.42 0.10
N LEU A 67 -7.52 2.39 0.08
CA LEU A 67 -7.59 3.55 0.97
C LEU A 67 -8.51 4.60 0.38
N ILE A 68 -9.34 5.19 1.22
CA ILE A 68 -10.24 6.28 0.87
C ILE A 68 -10.06 7.39 1.92
N THR A 69 -9.91 8.63 1.50
CA THR A 69 -9.83 9.75 2.45
C THR A 69 -11.16 9.97 3.18
N LYS A 70 -11.09 10.32 4.46
CA LYS A 70 -12.24 10.73 5.27
C LYS A 70 -13.09 11.80 4.57
N GLY A 71 -14.41 11.69 4.71
CA GLY A 71 -15.37 12.52 3.99
C GLY A 71 -15.75 11.99 2.61
N ALA A 72 -15.35 10.76 2.28
CA ALA A 72 -15.70 10.03 1.06
C ALA A 72 -16.21 8.61 1.38
N GLU A 73 -16.97 8.46 2.45
CA GLU A 73 -17.49 7.17 2.92
C GLU A 73 -18.52 6.56 1.95
N ASP A 74 -19.27 7.41 1.24
CA ASP A 74 -20.28 7.05 0.25
C ASP A 74 -19.70 6.33 -0.98
N ILE A 75 -18.43 6.55 -1.32
CA ILE A 75 -17.79 5.90 -2.46
C ILE A 75 -17.21 4.52 -2.13
N LYS A 76 -17.31 4.04 -0.88
CA LYS A 76 -16.81 2.72 -0.47
C LYS A 76 -17.40 1.60 -1.31
N ASP A 77 -18.69 1.67 -1.64
CA ASP A 77 -19.39 0.62 -2.39
C ASP A 77 -18.91 0.49 -3.84
N ILE A 78 -18.29 1.53 -4.39
CA ILE A 78 -17.65 1.49 -5.71
C ILE A 78 -16.42 0.57 -5.65
N PHE A 79 -15.64 0.65 -4.56
CA PHE A 79 -14.37 -0.08 -4.42
C PHE A 79 -14.51 -1.44 -3.73
N SER A 80 -15.58 -1.67 -2.97
CA SER A 80 -15.86 -2.94 -2.28
C SER A 80 -15.98 -4.15 -3.23
N LYS A 81 -16.26 -3.91 -4.51
CA LYS A 81 -16.31 -4.94 -5.55
C LYS A 81 -14.93 -5.47 -5.96
N ILE A 82 -13.86 -4.74 -5.64
CA ILE A 82 -12.49 -5.02 -6.10
C ILE A 82 -11.58 -5.36 -4.93
N SER A 83 -11.79 -4.72 -3.77
CA SER A 83 -10.93 -4.84 -2.60
C SER A 83 -11.70 -4.50 -1.31
N THR A 84 -11.01 -4.46 -0.18
CA THR A 84 -11.59 -4.00 1.09
C THR A 84 -11.37 -2.48 1.27
N PRO A 85 -12.40 -1.62 1.11
CA PRO A 85 -12.24 -0.19 1.28
C PRO A 85 -12.15 0.19 2.76
N ILE A 86 -11.15 1.00 3.11
CA ILE A 86 -11.00 1.58 4.44
C ILE A 86 -10.87 3.11 4.35
N VAL A 87 -11.51 3.79 5.30
CA VAL A 87 -11.54 5.24 5.36
C VAL A 87 -10.52 5.72 6.37
N VAL A 88 -9.66 6.65 5.95
CA VAL A 88 -8.48 7.07 6.70
C VAL A 88 -8.30 8.58 6.63
N GLU A 89 -7.67 9.16 7.65
CA GLU A 89 -7.31 10.58 7.65
C GLU A 89 -6.24 10.84 6.58
N GLU A 90 -6.30 12.01 5.91
CA GLU A 90 -5.34 12.33 4.84
C GLU A 90 -3.88 12.33 5.33
N LYS A 91 -3.65 12.70 6.60
CA LYS A 91 -2.31 12.70 7.22
C LYS A 91 -1.65 11.31 7.28
N ASP A 92 -2.45 10.24 7.33
CA ASP A 92 -1.98 8.86 7.44
C ASP A 92 -1.98 8.15 6.07
N PHE A 93 -2.52 8.80 5.04
CA PHE A 93 -2.77 8.20 3.72
C PHE A 93 -1.50 7.70 3.04
N ASP A 94 -0.41 8.45 3.13
CA ASP A 94 0.87 8.08 2.50
C ASP A 94 1.53 6.90 3.21
N LEU A 95 1.49 6.87 4.55
CA LEU A 95 2.01 5.75 5.33
C LEU A 95 1.20 4.48 5.06
N PHE A 96 -0.12 4.58 5.00
CA PHE A 96 -0.97 3.43 4.71
C PHE A 96 -0.86 2.99 3.25
N THR A 97 -0.59 3.91 2.32
CA THR A 97 -0.26 3.58 0.93
C THR A 97 0.98 2.70 0.88
N LEU A 98 2.00 3.01 1.70
CA LEU A 98 3.23 2.22 1.80
C LEU A 98 2.94 0.77 2.24
N ILE A 99 1.97 0.58 3.15
CA ILE A 99 1.57 -0.73 3.67
C ILE A 99 0.70 -1.50 2.66
N THR A 100 -0.21 -0.82 1.96
CA THR A 100 -1.28 -1.45 1.19
C THR A 100 -1.00 -1.49 -0.31
N SER A 101 -0.92 -0.33 -0.98
CA SER A 101 -0.71 -0.25 -2.42
C SER A 101 0.74 -0.49 -2.82
N SER A 102 1.70 0.03 -2.05
CA SER A 102 3.13 -0.24 -2.28
C SER A 102 3.62 -1.53 -1.60
N GLY A 103 2.87 -2.01 -0.61
CA GLY A 103 3.16 -3.22 0.15
C GLY A 103 3.54 -4.44 -0.72
N PRO A 104 2.80 -4.76 -1.81
CA PRO A 104 3.13 -5.86 -2.69
C PRO A 104 4.57 -5.80 -3.24
N GLY A 105 5.03 -4.61 -3.63
CA GLY A 105 6.41 -4.41 -4.08
C GLY A 105 7.40 -4.65 -2.94
N LEU A 106 7.17 -4.04 -1.77
CA LEU A 106 8.05 -4.15 -0.61
C LEU A 106 8.16 -5.60 -0.10
N PHE A 107 7.02 -6.28 0.05
CA PHE A 107 6.98 -7.65 0.56
C PHE A 107 7.60 -8.64 -0.44
N THR A 108 7.37 -8.44 -1.74
CA THR A 108 8.00 -9.27 -2.77
C THR A 108 9.52 -9.10 -2.76
N THR A 109 10.05 -7.87 -2.56
CA THR A 109 11.48 -7.65 -2.40
C THR A 109 12.05 -8.38 -1.17
N ILE A 110 11.32 -8.43 -0.05
CA ILE A 110 11.75 -9.21 1.11
C ILE A 110 11.84 -10.70 0.75
N LEU A 111 10.82 -11.25 0.08
CA LEU A 111 10.82 -12.65 -0.35
C LEU A 111 11.95 -12.94 -1.34
N GLU A 112 12.20 -12.05 -2.30
CA GLU A 112 13.31 -12.16 -3.25
C GLU A 112 14.67 -12.21 -2.53
N VAL A 113 14.91 -11.31 -1.58
CA VAL A 113 16.15 -11.32 -0.77
C VAL A 113 16.30 -12.63 0.00
N LEU A 114 15.20 -13.17 0.57
CA LEU A 114 15.26 -14.48 1.24
C LEU A 114 15.64 -15.59 0.26
N VAL A 115 15.01 -15.64 -0.91
CA VAL A 115 15.30 -16.65 -1.95
C VAL A 115 16.77 -16.60 -2.35
N ASP A 116 17.30 -15.41 -2.61
CA ASP A 116 18.69 -15.22 -3.00
C ASP A 116 19.64 -15.71 -1.90
N ARG A 117 19.44 -15.24 -0.66
CA ARG A 117 20.33 -15.60 0.46
C ARG A 117 20.29 -17.07 0.84
N PHE A 118 19.12 -17.70 0.85
CA PHE A 118 19.05 -19.14 1.14
C PHE A 118 19.68 -19.97 0.01
N SER A 119 19.52 -19.55 -1.25
CA SER A 119 20.12 -20.24 -2.40
C SER A 119 21.65 -20.17 -2.38
N GLU A 120 22.24 -19.04 -1.94
CA GLU A 120 23.70 -18.88 -1.80
C GLU A 120 24.32 -19.84 -0.76
N ASN A 121 23.52 -20.41 0.15
CA ASN A 121 23.98 -21.26 1.25
C ASN A 121 23.69 -22.75 1.02
N THR A 122 23.37 -23.14 -0.22
CA THR A 122 23.03 -24.51 -0.56
C THR A 122 23.34 -24.84 -2.02
N ASN A 123 23.39 -26.13 -2.35
CA ASN A 123 23.59 -26.61 -3.73
C ASN A 123 22.27 -26.95 -4.44
N TYR A 124 21.11 -26.69 -3.81
CA TYR A 124 19.80 -26.92 -4.41
C TYR A 124 19.44 -25.85 -5.46
N ASP A 125 18.57 -26.24 -6.38
CA ASP A 125 18.02 -25.33 -7.39
C ASP A 125 17.28 -24.16 -6.73
N LYS A 126 17.55 -22.94 -7.20
CA LYS A 126 16.93 -21.70 -6.70
C LYS A 126 15.40 -21.73 -6.77
N ASN A 127 14.82 -22.40 -7.76
CA ASN A 127 13.37 -22.55 -7.89
C ASN A 127 12.80 -23.42 -6.76
N ILE A 128 13.50 -24.47 -6.33
CA ILE A 128 13.08 -25.27 -5.18
C ILE A 128 13.09 -24.40 -3.91
N ILE A 129 14.13 -23.58 -3.71
CA ILE A 129 14.20 -22.65 -2.57
C ILE A 129 13.08 -21.61 -2.62
N LYS A 130 12.81 -21.05 -3.80
CA LYS A 130 11.69 -20.14 -4.04
C LYS A 130 10.35 -20.78 -3.68
N ASP A 131 10.10 -22.01 -4.12
CA ASP A 131 8.85 -22.72 -3.85
C ASP A 131 8.70 -23.03 -2.35
N MET A 132 9.78 -23.44 -1.67
CA MET A 132 9.81 -23.62 -0.22
C MET A 132 9.46 -22.33 0.52
N ILE A 133 10.06 -21.20 0.15
CA ILE A 133 9.81 -19.90 0.79
C ILE A 133 8.39 -19.42 0.53
N ASN A 134 7.91 -19.48 -0.71
CA ASN A 134 6.56 -19.05 -1.06
C ASN A 134 5.49 -19.88 -0.32
N SER A 135 5.65 -21.20 -0.30
CA SER A 135 4.74 -22.11 0.39
C SER A 135 4.74 -21.89 1.91
N THR A 136 5.92 -21.75 2.51
CA THR A 136 6.06 -21.51 3.96
C THR A 136 5.48 -20.15 4.35
N PHE A 137 5.75 -19.10 3.57
CA PHE A 137 5.22 -17.77 3.84
C PHE A 137 3.70 -17.73 3.71
N SER A 138 3.15 -18.31 2.64
CA SER A 138 1.71 -18.40 2.40
C SER A 138 0.98 -19.17 3.51
N SER A 139 1.47 -20.36 3.87
CA SER A 139 0.88 -21.18 4.93
C SER A 139 1.00 -20.53 6.32
N THR A 140 2.08 -19.80 6.59
CA THR A 140 2.25 -19.01 7.81
C THR A 140 1.19 -17.92 7.94
N LEU A 141 0.99 -17.12 6.88
CA LEU A 141 -0.04 -16.08 6.85
C LEU A 141 -1.45 -16.68 6.98
N LYS A 142 -1.73 -17.75 6.24
CA LYS A 142 -3.01 -18.48 6.32
C LYS A 142 -3.28 -18.96 7.75
N THR A 143 -2.27 -19.51 8.43
CA THR A 143 -2.39 -19.98 9.82
C THR A 143 -2.74 -18.84 10.77
N LEU A 144 -2.08 -17.69 10.66
CA LEU A 144 -2.36 -16.51 11.50
C LEU A 144 -3.80 -16.03 11.32
N ILE A 145 -4.26 -15.96 10.07
CA ILE A 145 -5.59 -15.46 9.71
C ILE A 145 -6.68 -16.44 10.15
N GLU A 146 -6.58 -17.70 9.74
CA GLU A 146 -7.64 -18.70 9.99
C GLU A 146 -7.77 -19.08 11.47
N GLN A 147 -6.65 -19.07 12.22
CA GLN A 147 -6.68 -19.37 13.66
C GLN A 147 -6.88 -18.12 14.51
N ASN A 148 -6.86 -16.92 13.93
CA ASN A 148 -6.94 -15.64 14.64
C ASN A 148 -5.97 -15.56 15.84
N ILE A 149 -4.69 -15.91 15.61
CA ILE A 149 -3.66 -15.90 16.65
C ILE A 149 -2.63 -14.78 16.44
N GLU A 150 -2.15 -14.24 17.54
CA GLU A 150 -1.08 -13.24 17.55
C GLU A 150 0.25 -13.78 16.99
N TYR A 151 1.03 -12.91 16.34
CA TYR A 151 2.36 -13.26 15.83
C TYR A 151 3.26 -13.88 16.91
N LYS A 152 3.23 -13.32 18.13
CA LYS A 152 4.03 -13.81 19.26
C LYS A 152 3.64 -15.24 19.65
N THR A 153 2.36 -15.59 19.54
CA THR A 153 1.87 -16.94 19.82
C THR A 153 2.45 -17.93 18.83
N LEU A 154 2.40 -17.63 17.53
CA LEU A 154 2.98 -18.52 16.51
C LEU A 154 4.51 -18.63 16.66
N ILE A 155 5.20 -17.52 16.91
CA ILE A 155 6.65 -17.53 17.18
C ILE A 155 6.98 -18.46 18.35
N ASN A 156 6.26 -18.36 19.47
CA ASN A 156 6.51 -19.19 20.65
C ASN A 156 6.23 -20.69 20.42
N ARG A 157 5.37 -21.05 19.46
CA ARG A 157 5.10 -22.46 19.10
C ARG A 157 6.28 -23.10 18.35
N VAL A 158 7.05 -22.32 17.57
CA VAL A 158 8.12 -22.84 16.70
C VAL A 158 9.53 -22.51 17.19
N ALA A 159 9.69 -21.44 17.98
CA ALA A 159 10.96 -21.02 18.55
C ALA A 159 11.18 -21.68 19.92
N THR A 160 11.65 -22.93 19.91
CA THR A 160 12.05 -23.63 21.12
C THR A 160 13.27 -22.95 21.76
N LYS A 161 13.28 -22.82 23.09
CA LYS A 161 14.39 -22.23 23.85
C LYS A 161 15.72 -22.92 23.53
N GLY A 162 16.73 -22.15 23.13
CA GLY A 162 18.05 -22.63 22.73
C GLY A 162 18.10 -23.29 21.34
N GLY A 163 16.99 -23.32 20.60
CA GLY A 163 16.92 -23.90 19.25
C GLY A 163 17.33 -22.93 18.14
N LEU A 164 17.59 -23.46 16.95
CA LEU A 164 17.98 -22.70 15.75
C LEU A 164 17.00 -21.55 15.44
N THR A 165 15.70 -21.80 15.57
CA THR A 165 14.64 -20.82 15.28
C THR A 165 14.73 -19.59 16.20
N GLU A 166 15.04 -19.78 17.50
CA GLU A 166 15.19 -18.66 18.45
C GLU A 166 16.35 -17.75 18.05
N VAL A 167 17.47 -18.32 17.61
CA VAL A 167 18.63 -17.57 17.11
C VAL A 167 18.22 -16.70 15.92
N GLY A 168 17.53 -17.27 14.93
CA GLY A 168 17.06 -16.53 13.75
C GLY A 168 16.08 -15.40 14.09
N VAL A 169 15.10 -15.68 14.97
CA VAL A 169 14.13 -14.67 15.43
C VAL A 169 14.82 -13.49 16.12
N ASN A 170 15.85 -13.75 16.94
CA ASN A 170 16.59 -12.71 17.63
C ASN A 170 17.37 -11.82 16.67
N VAL A 171 18.02 -12.39 15.65
CA VAL A 171 18.70 -11.61 14.59
C VAL A 171 17.72 -10.71 13.85
N ILE A 172 16.54 -11.23 13.46
CA ILE A 172 15.51 -10.44 12.78
C ILE A 172 15.03 -9.30 13.68
N ARG A 173 14.73 -9.57 14.96
CA ARG A 173 14.26 -8.54 15.90
C ARG A 173 15.26 -7.42 16.14
N GLN A 174 16.56 -7.73 16.10
CA GLN A 174 17.61 -6.74 16.29
C GLN A 174 17.82 -5.84 15.05
N ASN A 175 17.70 -6.40 13.84
CA ASN A 175 18.10 -5.70 12.61
C ASN A 175 16.92 -5.13 11.82
N MET A 176 15.79 -5.85 11.78
CA MET A 176 14.66 -5.48 10.93
C MET A 176 14.01 -4.13 11.28
N PRO A 177 13.89 -3.73 12.57
CA PRO A 177 13.33 -2.41 12.90
C PRO A 177 14.07 -1.26 12.22
N LYS A 178 15.41 -1.32 12.15
CA LYS A 178 16.21 -0.30 11.47
C LYS A 178 15.94 -0.27 9.96
N VAL A 179 15.83 -1.44 9.33
CA VAL A 179 15.50 -1.54 7.89
C VAL A 179 14.13 -0.93 7.62
N VAL A 180 13.12 -1.29 8.41
CA VAL A 180 11.75 -0.76 8.25
C VAL A 180 11.70 0.75 8.49
N SER A 181 12.39 1.27 9.51
CA SER A 181 12.48 2.72 9.74
C SER A 181 13.08 3.45 8.53
N ASN A 182 14.16 2.91 7.95
CA ASN A 182 14.77 3.52 6.77
C ASN A 182 13.84 3.50 5.55
N VAL A 183 13.06 2.42 5.35
CA VAL A 183 12.05 2.34 4.29
C VAL A 183 10.99 3.41 4.49
N ILE A 184 10.42 3.51 5.70
CA ILE A 184 9.40 4.52 6.02
C ILE A 184 9.94 5.94 5.78
N GLU A 185 11.10 6.26 6.36
CA GLU A 185 11.69 7.59 6.24
C GLU A 185 11.98 7.96 4.78
N SER A 186 12.64 7.06 4.03
CA SER A 186 13.04 7.33 2.65
C SER A 186 11.83 7.49 1.74
N SER A 187 10.83 6.62 1.87
CA SER A 187 9.61 6.66 1.07
C SER A 187 8.77 7.91 1.35
N LEU A 188 8.55 8.25 2.63
CA LEU A 188 7.76 9.42 3.00
C LEU A 188 8.49 10.73 2.68
N LYS A 189 9.82 10.79 2.83
CA LYS A 189 10.62 11.94 2.41
C LYS A 189 10.53 12.18 0.90
N TYR A 190 10.63 11.12 0.10
CA TYR A 190 10.45 11.21 -1.35
C TYR A 190 9.04 11.69 -1.70
N ASN A 191 8.00 11.11 -1.10
CA ASN A 191 6.63 11.50 -1.39
C ASN A 191 6.37 12.96 -1.04
N ASN A 192 6.81 13.42 0.13
CA ASN A 192 6.71 14.82 0.53
C ASN A 192 7.39 15.78 -0.44
N LYS A 193 8.55 15.40 -1.01
CA LYS A 193 9.22 16.19 -2.05
C LYS A 193 8.36 16.24 -3.32
N LYS A 194 7.89 15.09 -3.79
CA LYS A 194 7.06 14.98 -4.99
C LYS A 194 5.75 15.74 -4.88
N THR A 195 5.06 15.68 -3.73
CA THR A 195 3.83 16.42 -3.49
C THR A 195 4.07 17.93 -3.51
N LYS A 196 5.21 18.40 -2.97
CA LYS A 196 5.59 19.83 -3.04
C LYS A 196 5.83 20.30 -4.47
N GLU A 197 6.42 19.47 -5.32
CA GLU A 197 6.60 19.78 -6.76
C GLU A 197 5.26 19.85 -7.51
N ASN A 198 4.19 19.27 -6.96
CA ASN A 198 2.86 19.22 -7.55
C ASN A 198 1.86 20.21 -6.94
N ILE A 199 2.31 21.21 -6.17
CA ILE A 199 1.48 22.31 -5.67
C ILE A 199 0.95 23.15 -6.86
N PHE A 200 -0.28 23.67 -6.72
CA PHE A 200 -0.86 24.64 -7.68
C PHE A 200 -0.34 26.04 -7.41
#